data_AF-A0A446ZKQ2-F1
#
_entry.id   AF-A0A446ZKQ2-F1
#
_cell.length_a   1.000
_cell.length_b   1.000
_cell.length_c   1.000
_cell.angle_alpha   90.00
_cell.angle_beta   90.00
_cell.angle_gamma   90.00
#
_symmetry.space_group_name_H-M   'P 1'
#
loop_
_entity.id
_entity.type
_entity.pdbx_description
1 polymer ?
#
loop_
_entity_poly.entity_id
_entity_poly.type
_entity_poly.pdbx_seq_one_letter_code
_entity_poly.pdbx_strand_id
1 'polypeptide(L)' 'MFVYFTDGTCINDSEIYGVKAKHEQNKYVVEVTIKPTHTLSNVSSVQFKKEVFDDPKLANQYLHNNFNMPPFF' A
#
# COMPACT_ATOMS: atom_id res chain seq x y z
N MET A 1 13.85 1.49 2.07
CA MET A 1 13.21 0.58 3.06
C MET A 1 12.27 -0.34 2.30
N PHE A 2 12.07 -1.59 2.72
CA PHE A 2 11.08 -2.46 2.04
C PHE A 2 9.75 -2.41 2.76
N VAL A 3 8.67 -2.30 1.99
CA VAL A 3 7.30 -2.41 2.48
C VAL A 3 6.82 -3.83 2.17
N TYR A 4 6.38 -4.52 3.21
CA TYR A 4 5.89 -5.90 3.12
C TYR A 4 4.37 -5.90 3.02
N PHE A 5 3.85 -6.72 2.12
CA PHE A 5 2.42 -6.95 1.93
C PHE A 5 2.03 -8.29 2.54
N THR A 6 0.76 -8.43 2.94
CA THR A 6 0.25 -9.67 3.55
C THR A 6 0.27 -10.86 2.59
N ASP A 7 0.31 -10.63 1.28
CA ASP A 7 0.47 -11.66 0.26
C ASP A 7 1.92 -12.18 0.11
N GLY A 8 2.84 -11.73 0.98
CA GLY A 8 4.23 -12.19 1.02
C GLY A 8 5.16 -11.49 0.05
N THR A 9 4.65 -10.54 -0.74
CA THR A 9 5.52 -9.70 -1.58
C THR A 9 6.10 -8.53 -0.80
N CYS A 10 7.18 -7.96 -1.32
CA CYS A 10 7.71 -6.69 -0.84
C CYS A 10 8.06 -5.79 -2.00
N ILE A 11 7.98 -4.48 -1.78
CA ILE A 11 8.42 -3.46 -2.73
C ILE A 11 9.37 -2.49 -2.04
N ASN A 12 10.26 -1.89 -2.82
CA ASN A 12 11.11 -0.83 -2.29
C ASN A 12 10.26 0.43 -2.11
N ASP A 13 10.44 1.14 -1.00
CA ASP A 13 9.76 2.41 -0.73
C ASP A 13 10.02 3.45 -1.83
N SER A 14 11.18 3.42 -2.47
CA SER A 14 11.54 4.27 -3.60
C SER A 14 10.65 4.06 -4.83
N GLU A 15 10.03 2.88 -4.96
CA GLU A 15 9.10 2.52 -6.02
C GLU A 15 7.66 2.92 -5.69
N ILE A 16 7.38 3.41 -4.49
CA ILE A 16 6.05 3.85 -4.10
C ILE A 16 5.81 5.27 -4.60
N TYR A 17 4.71 5.44 -5.34
CA TYR A 17 4.23 6.73 -5.80
C TYR A 17 3.33 7.40 -4.76
N GLY A 18 2.48 6.62 -4.09
CA GLY A 18 1.56 7.15 -3.08
C GLY A 18 0.86 6.06 -2.29
N VAL A 19 0.28 6.45 -1.16
CA VAL A 19 -0.49 5.57 -0.28
C VAL A 19 -1.81 6.26 0.05
N LYS A 20 -2.92 5.52 -0.06
CA LYS A 20 -4.26 6.00 0.26
C LYS A 20 -4.96 5.03 1.20
N ALA A 21 -5.50 5.56 2.28
CA ALA A 21 -6.34 4.83 3.21
C ALA A 21 -7.82 5.18 2.95
N LYS A 22 -8.70 4.17 2.94
CA LYS A 22 -10.16 4.35 2.75
C LYS A 22 -10.96 3.23 3.41
N HIS A 23 -12.17 3.54 3.85
CA HIS A 23 -13.11 2.55 4.39
C HIS A 23 -14.09 2.15 3.29
N GLU A 24 -14.11 0.86 2.91
CA GLU A 24 -14.96 0.31 1.85
C GLU A 24 -15.60 -0.99 2.32
N GLN A 25 -16.93 -1.13 2.17
CA GLN A 25 -17.66 -2.39 2.46
C GLN A 25 -17.39 -2.97 3.86
N ASN A 26 -17.36 -2.12 4.90
CA ASN A 26 -17.01 -2.49 6.29
C ASN A 26 -15.59 -3.05 6.46
N LYS A 27 -14.68 -2.72 5.54
CA LYS A 27 -13.26 -3.04 5.61
C LYS A 27 -12.41 -1.78 5.57
N TYR A 28 -11.24 -1.84 6.18
CA TYR A 28 -10.24 -0.79 6.16
C TYR A 28 -9.21 -1.14 5.08
N VAL A 29 -9.12 -0.32 4.04
CA VAL A 29 -8.33 -0.61 2.85
C VAL A 29 -7.18 0.39 2.73
N VAL A 30 -5.96 -0.12 2.64
CA VAL A 30 -4.75 0.64 2.32
C VAL A 30 -4.35 0.31 0.88
N GLU A 31 -4.44 1.30 0.00
CA GLU A 31 -4.09 1.20 -1.40
C GLU A 31 -2.73 1.87 -1.63
N VAL A 32 -1.75 1.10 -2.08
CA VAL A 32 -0.40 1.53 -2.40
C VAL A 32 -0.27 1.64 -3.91
N THR A 33 0.02 2.85 -4.38
CA THR A 33 0.31 3.13 -5.79
C THR A 33 1.79 2.96 -6.04
N ILE A 34 2.15 2.10 -6.98
CA ILE A 34 3.53 1.77 -7.34
C ILE A 34 3.88 2.50 -8.63
N LYS A 35 5.06 3.13 -8.66
CA LYS A 35 5.61 3.78 -9.84
C LYS A 35 5.73 2.75 -10.97
N PRO A 36 5.48 3.15 -12.23
CA PRO A 36 5.79 2.31 -13.37
C PRO A 36 7.28 1.97 -13.32
N THR A 37 7.61 0.68 -13.31
CA THR A 37 9.01 0.24 -13.36
C THR A 37 9.60 0.66 -14.71
N HIS A 38 10.89 1.03 -14.74
CA HIS A 38 11.61 1.37 -15.99
C HIS A 38 11.86 0.15 -16.89
N THR A 39 10.96 -0.83 -16.93
CA THR A 39 11.07 -1.97 -17.83
C THR A 39 10.56 -1.56 -19.21
N LEU A 40 11.30 -1.94 -20.26
CA LEU A 40 10.96 -1.75 -21.68
C LEU A 40 9.66 -2.46 -22.12
N SER A 41 8.90 -3.01 -21.19
CA SER A 41 7.61 -3.63 -21.42
C SER A 41 6.57 -2.52 -21.57
N ASN A 42 5.74 -2.59 -22.62
CA ASN A 42 4.69 -1.62 -22.99
C ASN A 42 3.58 -1.39 -21.92
N VAL A 43 3.79 -1.78 -20.68
CA VAL A 43 2.85 -1.62 -19.57
C VAL A 43 3.27 -0.38 -18.77
N SER A 44 3.00 0.79 -19.32
CA SER A 44 3.12 2.11 -18.65
C SER A 44 2.06 2.32 -17.55
N SER A 45 1.34 1.25 -17.17
CA SER A 45 0.23 1.31 -16.25
C SER A 45 0.73 1.41 -14.81
N VAL A 46 0.30 2.47 -14.13
CA VAL A 46 0.38 2.59 -12.68
C VAL A 46 -0.18 1.31 -12.03
N GLN A 47 0.62 0.67 -11.19
CA GLN A 47 0.20 -0.54 -10.48
C GLN A 47 -0.34 -0.17 -9.10
N PHE A 48 -1.36 -0.89 -8.66
CA PHE A 48 -1.96 -0.71 -7.34
C PHE A 48 -1.89 -2.01 -6.57
N LYS A 49 -1.52 -1.90 -5.29
CA LYS A 49 -1.60 -2.99 -4.34
C LYS A 49 -2.52 -2.61 -3.19
N LYS A 50 -3.32 -3.56 -2.72
CA LYS A 50 -4.30 -3.31 -1.68
C LYS A 50 -4.07 -4.25 -0.52
N GLU A 51 -4.07 -3.67 0.66
CA GLU A 51 -4.13 -4.39 1.93
C GLU A 51 -5.49 -4.12 2.55
N VAL A 52 -6.18 -5.18 2.94
CA VAL A 52 -7.54 -5.13 3.46
C VAL A 52 -7.52 -5.66 4.89
N PHE A 53 -8.09 -4.89 5.81
CA PHE A 53 -8.12 -5.20 7.22
C PHE A 53 -9.56 -5.20 7.75
N ASP A 54 -9.80 -6.07 8.72
CA ASP A 54 -11.06 -6.15 9.46
C ASP A 54 -11.07 -5.28 10.73
N ASP A 55 -9.88 -4.90 11.22
CA ASP A 55 -9.68 -4.11 12.44
C ASP A 55 -8.97 -2.78 12.08
N PRO A 56 -9.51 -1.61 12.49
CA PRO A 56 -8.90 -0.32 12.21
C PRO A 56 -7.54 -0.16 12.90
N LYS A 57 -7.32 -0.81 14.05
CA LYS A 57 -6.03 -0.76 14.76
C LYS A 57 -4.94 -1.43 13.94
N LEU A 58 -5.22 -2.57 13.30
CA LEU A 58 -4.27 -3.25 12.44
C LEU A 58 -3.96 -2.42 11.20
N ALA A 59 -4.98 -1.80 10.60
CA ALA A 59 -4.78 -0.90 9.47
C ALA A 59 -3.94 0.33 9.83
N ASN A 60 -4.19 0.95 10.99
CA ASN A 60 -3.40 2.09 11.48
C ASN A 60 -1.96 1.68 11.83
N GLN A 61 -1.76 0.51 12.43
CA GLN A 61 -0.42 -0.04 12.68
C GLN A 61 0.32 -0.29 11.37
N TYR A 62 -0.35 -0.84 10.36
CA TYR A 62 0.24 -1.03 9.04
C TYR A 62 0.68 0.29 8.41
N LEU A 63 -0.18 1.31 8.46
CA LEU A 63 0.11 2.65 7.95
C LEU A 63 1.30 3.30 8.65
N HIS A 64 1.35 3.21 9.98
CA HIS A 64 2.44 3.77 10.76
C HIS A 64 3.75 3.03 10.53
N ASN A 65 3.75 1.71 10.61
CA ASN A 65 4.98 0.91 10.56
C ASN A 65 5.63 0.93 9.17
N ASN A 66 4.84 0.98 8.09
CA ASN A 66 5.36 0.89 6.73
C ASN A 66 5.55 2.26 6.06
N PHE A 67 4.75 3.27 6.43
CA PHE A 67 4.73 4.56 5.75
C PHE A 67 4.89 5.76 6.69
N ASN A 68 5.06 5.52 8.00
CA ASN A 68 5.12 6.57 9.02
C ASN A 68 3.92 7.54 8.95
N MET A 69 2.76 7.03 8.50
CA MET A 69 1.54 7.82 8.42
C MET A 69 0.84 7.88 9.78
N PRO A 70 0.18 9.01 10.11
CA PRO A 70 -0.66 9.08 11.31
C PRO A 70 -1.86 8.13 11.20
N PRO A 71 -2.48 7.76 12.33
CA PRO A 71 -3.73 7.01 12.32
C PRO A 71 -4.80 7.72 11.49
N PHE A 72 -5.50 6.95 10.66
CA PHE A 72 -6.55 7.46 9.76
C PHE A 72 -7.91 6.82 10.03
N PHE A 73 -7.95 5.55 10.44
CA PHE A 73 -9.17 4.76 10.67
C PHE A 73 -9.65 4.77 12.11
#